data_AF-A0A3B7QAC8-F1
#
_entry.id   AF-A0A3B7QAC8-F1
#
_cell.length_a   1.000
_cell.length_b   1.000
_cell.length_c   1.000
_cell.angle_alpha   90.00
_cell.angle_beta   90.00
_cell.angle_gamma   90.00
#
_symmetry.space_group_name_H-M   'P 1'
#
loop_
_entity.id
_entity.type
_entity.pdbx_description
1 polymer ?
#
loop_
_entity_poly.entity_id
_entity_poly.type
_entity_poly.pdbx_seq_one_letter_code
_entity_poly.pdbx_strand_id
1 'polypeptide(L)'
;MKTRAELDAMSHQELKDYEQSLLALWTPRMAIESDIERLSTNRNELLEIFNQLKNPDAPENERLKNSILSLKYKIEDLEDKLDDLIQDNRLNRAD
;
A
#
# COMPACT_ATOMS: atom_id res chain seq x y z
N MET A 1 -19.49 3.56 7.94
CA MET A 1 -20.06 2.31 7.36
C MET A 1 -21.52 2.30 7.72
N LYS A 2 -22.39 1.96 6.77
CA LYS A 2 -23.83 1.80 7.01
C LYS A 2 -24.11 0.61 7.95
N THR A 3 -25.11 0.78 8.81
CA THR A 3 -25.64 -0.27 9.68
C THR A 3 -26.49 -1.26 8.88
N ARG A 4 -26.74 -2.45 9.46
CA ARG A 4 -27.62 -3.46 8.86
C ARG A 4 -29.01 -2.89 8.52
N ALA A 5 -29.60 -2.16 9.45
CA ALA A 5 -30.93 -1.57 9.27
C ALA A 5 -30.96 -0.50 8.16
N GLU A 6 -29.89 0.29 8.00
CA GLU A 6 -29.77 1.22 6.87
C GLU A 6 -29.66 0.48 5.54
N LEU A 7 -28.87 -0.60 5.48
CA LEU A 7 -28.74 -1.41 4.26
C LEU A 7 -30.06 -2.09 3.87
N ASP A 8 -30.78 -2.63 4.85
CA ASP A 8 -32.08 -3.29 4.61
C ASP A 8 -33.17 -2.29 4.15
N ALA A 9 -33.01 -1.00 4.46
CA ALA A 9 -33.91 0.06 4.04
C ALA A 9 -33.58 0.64 2.65
N MET A 10 -32.41 0.35 2.09
CA MET A 10 -31.98 0.86 0.78
C MET A 10 -32.62 0.07 -0.35
N SER A 11 -32.96 0.79 -1.43
CA SER A 11 -33.35 0.18 -2.69
C SER A 11 -32.19 -0.57 -3.34
N HIS A 12 -32.50 -1.44 -4.31
CA HIS A 12 -31.49 -2.14 -5.10
C HIS A 12 -30.50 -1.20 -5.80
N GLN A 13 -30.97 -0.04 -6.28
CA GLN A 13 -30.11 0.94 -6.94
C GLN A 13 -29.18 1.61 -5.93
N GLU A 14 -29.69 2.02 -4.77
CA GLU A 14 -28.87 2.62 -3.70
C GLU A 14 -27.83 1.63 -3.16
N LEU A 15 -28.18 0.35 -3.02
CA LEU A 15 -27.23 -0.70 -2.63
C LEU A 15 -26.10 -0.84 -3.65
N LYS A 16 -26.43 -0.81 -4.95
CA LYS A 16 -25.44 -0.87 -6.02
C LYS A 16 -24.50 0.34 -6.00
N ASP A 17 -25.04 1.54 -5.81
CA ASP A 17 -24.24 2.77 -5.76
C ASP A 17 -23.34 2.80 -4.50
N TYR A 18 -23.85 2.29 -3.38
CA TYR A 18 -23.06 2.12 -2.15
C TYR A 18 -21.96 1.07 -2.30
N GLU A 19 -22.22 -0.06 -2.95
CA GLU A 19 -21.19 -1.05 -3.29
C GLU A 19 -20.09 -0.44 -4.16
N GLN A 20 -20.44 0.32 -5.20
CA GLN A 20 -19.45 1.01 -6.04
C GLN A 20 -18.63 2.03 -5.24
N SER A 21 -19.27 2.75 -4.31
CA SER A 21 -18.58 3.69 -3.43
C SER A 21 -17.58 2.97 -2.51
N LEU A 22 -17.94 1.78 -2.00
CA LEU A 22 -17.02 0.95 -1.23
C LEU A 22 -15.88 0.44 -2.12
N LEU A 23 -16.15 -0.05 -3.31
CA LEU A 23 -15.10 -0.52 -4.22
C LEU A 23 -14.11 0.59 -4.57
N ALA A 24 -14.59 1.81 -4.84
CA ALA A 24 -13.74 2.97 -5.10
C ALA A 24 -12.86 3.34 -3.89
N LEU A 25 -13.35 3.11 -2.67
CA LEU A 25 -12.60 3.34 -1.43
C LEU A 25 -11.51 2.30 -1.20
N TRP A 26 -11.83 1.01 -1.39
CA TRP A 26 -10.98 -0.11 -0.99
C TRP A 26 -9.99 -0.52 -2.07
N THR A 27 -10.32 -0.37 -3.37
CA THR A 27 -9.46 -0.81 -4.47
C THR A 27 -8.10 -0.10 -4.49
N PRO A 28 -8.01 1.24 -4.36
CA PRO A 28 -6.72 1.93 -4.34
C PRO A 28 -5.88 1.52 -3.12
N ARG A 29 -6.53 1.34 -1.97
CA ARG A 29 -5.89 0.88 -0.74
C ARG A 29 -5.25 -0.49 -0.91
N MET A 30 -6.02 -1.47 -1.40
CA MET A 30 -5.52 -2.82 -1.64
C MET A 30 -4.37 -2.86 -2.66
N ALA A 31 -4.43 -2.02 -3.69
CA ALA A 31 -3.36 -1.90 -4.67
C ALA A 31 -2.05 -1.41 -4.03
N ILE A 32 -2.11 -0.36 -3.21
CA ILE A 32 -0.93 0.17 -2.50
C ILE A 32 -0.39 -0.86 -1.50
N GLU A 33 -1.25 -1.49 -0.70
CA GLU A 33 -0.85 -2.53 0.26
C GLU A 33 -0.14 -3.70 -0.45
N SER A 34 -0.66 -4.16 -1.60
CA SER A 34 -0.04 -5.20 -2.41
C SER A 34 1.31 -4.78 -3.02
N ASP A 35 1.42 -3.52 -3.48
CA ASP A 35 2.67 -2.98 -3.99
C ASP A 35 3.75 -2.88 -2.90
N ILE A 36 3.38 -2.43 -1.70
CA ILE A 36 4.28 -2.39 -0.52
C ILE A 36 4.78 -3.80 -0.19
N GLU A 37 3.89 -4.79 -0.13
CA GLU A 37 4.25 -6.18 0.19
C GLU A 37 5.25 -6.75 -0.85
N ARG A 38 4.95 -6.57 -2.14
CA ARG A 38 5.81 -7.03 -3.24
C ARG A 38 7.19 -6.36 -3.19
N LEU A 39 7.24 -5.04 -3.00
CA LEU A 39 8.50 -4.30 -2.96
C LEU A 39 9.31 -4.63 -1.70
N SER A 40 8.65 -4.82 -0.56
CA SER A 40 9.27 -5.22 0.70
C SER A 40 9.90 -6.61 0.59
N THR A 41 9.20 -7.54 -0.05
CA THR A 41 9.73 -8.89 -0.32
C THR A 41 11.01 -8.83 -1.15
N ASN A 42 10.97 -8.13 -2.29
CA ASN A 42 12.15 -7.94 -3.15
C ASN A 42 13.29 -7.25 -2.39
N ARG A 43 13.00 -6.20 -1.62
CA ARG A 43 14.02 -5.51 -0.82
C ARG A 43 14.67 -6.44 0.20
N ASN A 44 13.90 -7.32 0.83
CA ASN A 44 14.42 -8.29 1.80
C ASN A 44 15.32 -9.33 1.13
N GLU A 45 14.95 -9.84 -0.05
CA GLU A 45 15.78 -10.74 -0.84
C GLU A 45 17.13 -10.08 -1.21
N LEU A 46 17.11 -8.81 -1.65
CA LEU A 46 18.34 -8.07 -1.95
C LEU A 46 19.19 -7.81 -0.71
N LEU A 47 18.56 -7.55 0.45
CA LEU A 47 19.26 -7.40 1.72
C LEU A 47 19.92 -8.71 2.16
N GLU A 48 19.27 -9.85 1.94
CA GLU A 48 19.86 -11.16 2.23
C GLU A 48 21.13 -11.38 1.40
N ILE A 49 21.10 -11.07 0.10
CA ILE A 49 22.28 -11.12 -0.77
C ILE A 49 23.36 -10.15 -0.26
N PHE A 50 22.99 -8.92 0.06
CA PHE A 50 23.92 -7.90 0.54
C PHE A 50 24.64 -8.32 1.83
N ASN A 51 23.92 -8.94 2.77
CA ASN A 51 24.44 -9.41 4.04
C ASN A 51 25.42 -10.60 3.90
N GLN A 52 25.37 -11.33 2.77
CA GLN A 52 26.29 -12.43 2.47
C GLN A 52 27.59 -11.97 1.80
N LEU A 53 27.71 -10.68 1.43
CA LEU A 53 28.90 -10.14 0.78
C LEU A 53 30.09 -10.08 1.74
N LYS A 54 31.26 -10.55 1.29
CA LYS A 54 32.52 -10.44 2.05
C LYS A 54 33.00 -9.00 2.22
N ASN A 55 32.77 -8.16 1.21
CA ASN A 55 33.08 -6.73 1.25
C ASN A 55 31.90 -5.94 0.65
N PRO A 56 30.89 -5.58 1.46
CA PRO A 56 29.74 -4.84 0.98
C PRO A 56 30.09 -3.47 0.39
N ASP A 57 31.21 -2.87 0.80
CA ASP A 57 31.67 -1.56 0.34
C ASP A 57 32.50 -1.57 -0.94
N ALA A 58 32.68 -2.74 -1.55
CA ALA A 58 33.36 -2.84 -2.84
C ALA A 58 32.56 -2.11 -3.94
N PRO A 59 33.22 -1.39 -4.87
CA PRO A 59 32.56 -0.67 -5.95
C PRO A 59 31.63 -1.54 -6.82
N GLU A 60 31.93 -2.84 -6.98
CA GLU A 60 31.06 -3.77 -7.71
C GLU A 60 29.66 -3.94 -7.09
N ASN A 61 29.51 -3.64 -5.78
CA ASN A 61 28.26 -3.79 -5.05
C ASN A 61 27.42 -2.50 -5.01
N GLU A 62 27.91 -1.40 -5.58
CA GLU A 62 27.19 -0.12 -5.65
C GLU A 62 25.80 -0.26 -6.26
N ARG A 63 25.66 -1.06 -7.31
CA ARG A 63 24.37 -1.29 -7.96
C ARG A 63 23.38 -1.96 -7.01
N LEU A 64 23.82 -2.93 -6.20
CA LEU A 64 22.97 -3.61 -5.22
C LEU A 64 22.53 -2.64 -4.12
N LYS A 65 23.46 -1.85 -3.56
CA LYS A 65 23.16 -0.80 -2.57
C LYS A 65 22.12 0.19 -3.09
N ASN A 66 22.36 0.72 -4.28
CA ASN A 66 21.45 1.68 -4.91
C ASN A 66 20.06 1.08 -5.17
N SER A 67 19.99 -0.21 -5.50
CA SER A 67 18.71 -0.92 -5.66
C SER A 67 17.97 -1.06 -4.33
N ILE A 68 18.66 -1.47 -3.25
CA ILE A 68 18.08 -1.57 -1.90
C ILE A 68 17.59 -0.21 -1.39
N LEU A 69 18.37 0.84 -1.60
CA LEU A 69 18.01 2.21 -1.22
C LEU A 69 16.83 2.73 -2.03
N SER A 70 16.82 2.50 -3.36
CA SER A 70 15.70 2.89 -4.21
C SER A 70 14.41 2.19 -3.81
N LEU A 71 14.46 0.90 -3.46
CA LEU A 71 13.29 0.16 -2.97
C LEU A 71 12.83 0.70 -1.61
N LYS A 72 13.75 1.04 -0.70
CA LYS A 72 13.42 1.65 0.59
C LYS A 72 12.58 2.91 0.39
N TYR A 73 13.07 3.87 -0.39
CA TYR A 73 12.36 5.14 -0.59
C TYR A 73 11.02 4.94 -1.29
N LYS A 74 10.92 4.01 -2.26
CA LYS A 74 9.64 3.70 -2.91
C LYS A 74 8.61 3.11 -1.94
N ILE A 75 9.06 2.31 -0.97
CA ILE A 75 8.17 1.76 0.07
C ILE A 75 7.70 2.89 0.98
N GLU A 76 8.61 3.72 1.47
CA GLU A 76 8.28 4.89 2.31
C GLU A 76 7.27 5.82 1.61
N ASP A 77 7.49 6.16 0.33
CA ASP A 77 6.56 6.96 -0.47
C ASP A 77 5.17 6.32 -0.62
N LEU A 78 5.07 4.99 -0.61
CA LEU A 78 3.81 4.27 -0.70
C LEU A 78 3.11 4.15 0.66
N GLU A 79 3.87 3.98 1.74
CA GLU A 79 3.36 4.00 3.11
C GLU A 79 2.75 5.36 3.43
N ASP A 80 3.42 6.46 3.08
CA ASP A 80 2.88 7.82 3.24
C ASP A 80 1.57 8.00 2.45
N LYS A 81 1.53 7.56 1.18
CA LYS A 81 0.30 7.60 0.37
C LYS A 81 -0.83 6.75 0.94
N LEU A 82 -0.50 5.61 1.54
CA LEU A 82 -1.50 4.75 2.18
C LEU A 82 -2.08 5.43 3.41
N ASP A 83 -1.24 6.09 4.21
CA ASP A 83 -1.66 6.84 5.38
C ASP A 83 -2.54 8.04 4.99
N ASP A 84 -2.16 8.81 3.97
CA ASP A 84 -2.98 9.89 3.41
C ASP A 84 -4.36 9.36 2.97
N LEU A 85 -4.38 8.26 2.21
CA LEU A 85 -5.62 7.63 1.75
C LEU A 85 -6.50 7.16 2.92
N ILE A 86 -5.91 6.60 3.97
CA ILE A 86 -6.64 6.18 5.17
C ILE A 86 -7.20 7.39 5.93
N GLN A 87 -6.45 8.50 6.00
CA GLN A 87 -6.89 9.73 6.66
C GLN A 87 -8.04 10.40 5.90
N ASP A 88 -7.92 10.56 4.59
CA ASP A 88 -8.98 11.11 3.73
C ASP A 88 -10.29 10.29 3.88
N ASN A 89 -10.15 8.96 3.91
CA ASN A 89 -11.28 8.06 4.10
C ASN A 89 -11.92 8.14 5.50
N ARG A 90 -11.18 8.61 6.51
CA ARG A 90 -11.73 8.89 7.85
C ARG A 90 -12.43 10.24 7.91
N LEU A 91 -11.84 11.28 7.29
CA LEU A 91 -12.42 12.61 7.22
C LEU A 91 -13.74 12.60 6.44
N ASN A 92 -13.80 11.93 5.30
CA ASN A 92 -15.01 11.74 4.50
C ASN A 92 -16.13 10.92 5.20
N ARG A 93 -15.89 10.42 6.41
CA ARG A 93 -16.90 9.70 7.22
C ARG A 93 -17.39 10.50 8.43
N ALA A 94 -16.78 11.64 8.72
CA ALA A 94 -17.14 12.49 9.87
C ALA A 94 -18.23 13.52 9.54
N ASP A 95 -18.54 13.69 8.25
CA ASP A 95 -19.61 14.53 7.70
C ASP A 95 -20.84 13.68 7.30
#